data_AF-A0A975VK96-F1
#
_entry.id   AF-A0A975VK96-F1
#
_cell.length_a   1.000
_cell.length_b   1.000
_cell.length_c   1.000
_cell.angle_alpha   90.00
_cell.angle_beta   90.00
_cell.angle_gamma   90.00
#
_symmetry.space_group_name_H-M   'P 1'
#
loop_
_entity.id
_entity.type
_entity.pdbx_description
1 polymer ?
#
loop_
_entity_poly.entity_id
_entity_poly.type
_entity_poly.pdbx_seq_one_letter_code
_entity_poly.pdbx_strand_id
1 'polypeptide(L)'
;MSDGTSRAAVRDLKRTIRLGLSAGGSAGLASARESAVALLEHSVRKEHERLALLRLGDAIRMGANIRADVWRYCEAVANRRPDVVSRAILAMRLPAATNTTEQTR
;
A
#
# COMPACT_ATOMS: atom_id res chain seq x y z
N MET A 1 -25.40 13.74 2.19
CA MET A 1 -24.05 13.69 2.78
C MET A 1 -23.10 13.21 1.71
N SER A 2 -22.61 14.15 0.91
CA SER A 2 -21.71 13.91 -0.21
C SER A 2 -20.30 14.19 0.28
N ASP A 3 -19.40 13.21 0.18
CA ASP A 3 -18.00 13.46 -0.20
C ASP A 3 -17.30 12.13 -0.49
N GLY A 4 -17.74 11.53 -1.60
CA GLY A 4 -16.93 10.53 -2.28
C GLY A 4 -15.84 11.26 -3.07
N THR A 5 -14.57 11.05 -2.70
CA THR A 5 -13.40 11.50 -3.46
C THR A 5 -13.67 11.43 -4.97
N SER A 6 -13.73 12.60 -5.62
CA SER A 6 -14.15 12.71 -7.02
C SER A 6 -13.24 11.92 -7.95
N ARG A 7 -13.77 11.44 -9.09
CA ARG A 7 -12.98 10.69 -10.09
C ARG A 7 -11.75 11.48 -10.57
N ALA A 8 -11.82 12.81 -10.57
CA ALA A 8 -10.71 13.70 -10.85
C ALA A 8 -9.57 13.54 -9.82
N ALA A 9 -9.88 13.60 -8.53
CA ALA A 9 -8.93 13.40 -7.45
C ALA A 9 -8.26 12.01 -7.51
N VAL A 10 -9.01 10.96 -7.83
CA VAL A 10 -8.45 9.62 -8.05
C VAL A 10 -7.45 9.60 -9.22
N ARG A 11 -7.73 10.36 -10.28
CA ARG A 11 -6.87 10.43 -11.47
C ARG A 11 -5.57 11.19 -11.20
N ASP A 12 -5.64 12.25 -10.40
CA ASP A 12 -4.48 13.04 -10.01
C ASP A 12 -3.58 12.27 -9.05
N LEU A 13 -4.15 11.57 -8.07
CA LEU A 13 -3.37 10.69 -7.19
C LEU A 13 -2.62 9.59 -7.95
N LYS A 14 -3.27 8.96 -8.94
CA LYS A 14 -2.62 7.99 -9.86
C LYS A 14 -1.53 8.62 -10.74
N ARG A 15 -1.66 9.90 -11.08
CA ARG A 15 -0.64 10.63 -11.84
C ARG A 15 0.56 10.92 -10.94
N THR A 16 0.35 11.39 -9.71
CA THR A 16 1.40 11.66 -8.73
C THR A 16 2.22 10.41 -8.41
N ILE A 17 1.57 9.25 -8.23
CA ILE A 17 2.29 7.96 -8.00
C ILE A 17 3.19 7.61 -9.18
N ARG A 18 2.69 7.73 -10.42
CA ARG A 18 3.49 7.44 -11.61
C ARG A 18 4.66 8.40 -11.78
N LEU A 19 4.44 9.68 -11.49
CA LEU A 19 5.49 10.68 -11.52
C LEU A 19 6.53 10.44 -10.42
N GLY A 20 6.13 10.04 -9.21
CA GLY A 20 7.06 9.70 -8.13
C GLY A 20 7.86 8.41 -8.37
N LEU A 21 7.31 7.44 -9.11
CA LEU A 21 8.06 6.25 -9.57
C LEU A 21 9.12 6.58 -10.63
N SER A 22 8.87 7.60 -11.46
CA SER A 22 9.75 7.97 -12.58
C SER A 22 10.71 9.12 -12.27
N ALA A 23 10.35 10.03 -11.38
CA ALA A 23 11.16 11.17 -10.96
C ALA A 23 11.77 10.85 -9.59
N GLY A 24 13.02 10.38 -9.57
CA GLY A 24 13.78 10.06 -8.36
C GLY A 24 14.15 11.27 -7.48
N GLY A 25 13.30 12.30 -7.40
CA GLY A 25 13.48 13.49 -6.56
C GLY A 25 12.75 13.38 -5.22
N SER A 26 13.42 13.77 -4.13
CA SER A 26 12.95 13.62 -2.75
C SER A 26 11.59 14.30 -2.44
N ALA A 27 11.31 15.46 -3.04
CA ALA A 27 10.05 16.18 -2.85
C ALA A 27 8.85 15.50 -3.54
N GLY A 28 9.05 14.96 -4.74
CA GLY A 28 8.01 14.21 -5.46
C GLY A 28 7.64 12.90 -4.76
N LEU A 29 8.60 12.31 -4.06
CA LEU A 29 8.41 11.06 -3.32
C LEU A 29 7.54 11.24 -2.07
N ALA A 30 7.66 12.37 -1.35
CA ALA A 30 6.83 12.67 -0.19
C ALA A 30 5.34 12.80 -0.57
N SER A 31 5.02 13.62 -1.57
CA SER A 31 3.64 13.75 -2.06
C SER A 31 3.10 12.46 -2.68
N ALA A 32 3.96 11.63 -3.29
CA ALA A 32 3.57 10.31 -3.79
C ALA A 32 3.22 9.33 -2.65
N ARG A 33 3.96 9.36 -1.53
CA ARG A 33 3.64 8.56 -0.33
C ARG A 33 2.28 8.93 0.25
N GLU A 34 2.06 10.22 0.49
CA GLU A 34 0.78 10.72 1.02
C GLU A 34 -0.38 10.36 0.09
N SER A 35 -0.17 10.50 -1.22
CA SER A 35 -1.16 10.13 -2.22
C SER A 35 -1.49 8.63 -2.22
N ALA A 36 -0.47 7.77 -2.07
CA ALA A 36 -0.65 6.32 -2.00
C ALA A 36 -1.45 5.91 -0.75
N VAL A 37 -1.16 6.52 0.40
CA VAL A 37 -1.90 6.28 1.65
C VAL A 37 -3.36 6.74 1.52
N ALA A 38 -3.60 7.96 1.02
CA ALA A 38 -4.96 8.48 0.85
C ALA A 38 -5.82 7.60 -0.07
N LEU A 39 -5.22 7.08 -1.15
CA LEU A 39 -5.90 6.14 -2.04
C LEU A 39 -6.18 4.79 -1.36
N LEU A 40 -5.21 4.26 -0.61
CA LEU A 40 -5.36 3.01 0.12
C LEU A 40 -6.51 3.11 1.12
N GLU A 41 -6.51 4.14 1.96
CA GLU A 41 -7.57 4.37 2.95
C GLU A 41 -8.94 4.55 2.30
N HIS A 42 -9.01 5.30 1.19
CA HIS A 42 -10.26 5.42 0.43
C HIS A 42 -10.75 4.06 -0.08
N SER A 43 -9.84 3.21 -0.54
CA SER A 43 -10.16 1.85 -0.96
C SER A 43 -10.69 0.98 0.17
N VAL A 44 -10.11 1.09 1.36
CA VAL A 44 -10.57 0.39 2.57
C VAL A 44 -11.97 0.88 2.97
N ARG A 45 -12.20 2.19 3.02
CA ARG A 45 -13.52 2.77 3.35
C ARG A 45 -14.62 2.38 2.35
N LYS A 46 -14.25 2.08 1.11
CA LYS A 46 -15.17 1.61 0.06
C LYS A 46 -15.22 0.09 -0.07
N GLU A 47 -14.53 -0.63 0.81
CA GLU A 47 -14.45 -2.09 0.82
C GLU A 47 -14.01 -2.69 -0.54
N HIS A 48 -13.24 -1.92 -1.32
CA HIS A 48 -12.72 -2.36 -2.61
C HIS A 48 -11.52 -3.29 -2.41
N GLU A 49 -11.77 -4.52 -1.99
CA GLU A 49 -10.79 -5.53 -1.57
C GLU A 49 -9.55 -5.62 -2.47
N ARG A 50 -9.73 -6.03 -3.73
CA ARG A 50 -8.59 -6.21 -4.67
C ARG A 50 -7.85 -4.89 -4.94
N LEU A 51 -8.57 -3.78 -5.00
CA LEU A 51 -7.97 -2.47 -5.23
C LEU A 51 -7.19 -1.97 -4.02
N ALA A 52 -7.65 -2.30 -2.80
CA ALA A 52 -6.93 -2.02 -1.56
C ALA A 52 -5.58 -2.74 -1.56
N LEU A 53 -5.55 -4.03 -1.93
CA LEU A 53 -4.29 -4.79 -2.02
C LEU A 53 -3.31 -4.21 -3.05
N LEU A 54 -3.79 -3.77 -4.22
CA LEU A 54 -2.94 -3.13 -5.22
C LEU A 54 -2.34 -1.80 -4.70
N ARG A 55 -3.19 -0.94 -4.11
CA ARG A 55 -2.76 0.36 -3.57
C ARG A 55 -1.83 0.24 -2.38
N LEU A 56 -2.02 -0.81 -1.60
CA LEU A 56 -1.11 -1.18 -0.53
C LEU A 56 0.28 -1.52 -1.09
N GLY A 57 0.36 -2.30 -2.17
CA GLY A 57 1.63 -2.57 -2.85
C GLY A 57 2.33 -1.28 -3.32
N ASP A 58 1.56 -0.32 -3.83
CA ASP A 58 2.10 1.01 -4.20
C ASP A 58 2.61 1.78 -2.97
N ALA A 59 1.86 1.78 -1.87
CA ALA A 59 2.26 2.44 -0.62
C ALA A 59 3.55 1.84 -0.02
N ILE A 60 3.70 0.52 -0.05
CA ILE A 60 4.92 -0.18 0.41
C ILE A 60 6.12 0.20 -0.47
N ARG A 61 5.97 0.15 -1.80
CA ARG A 61 7.04 0.53 -2.74
C ARG A 61 7.50 1.98 -2.55
N MET A 62 6.59 2.85 -2.14
CA MET A 62 6.89 4.25 -1.83
C MET A 62 7.56 4.44 -0.47
N GLY A 63 7.61 3.42 0.39
CA GLY A 63 8.05 3.53 1.78
C GLY A 63 7.10 4.40 2.61
N ALA A 64 5.79 4.37 2.30
CA ALA A 64 4.80 5.12 3.05
C ALA A 64 4.55 4.49 4.43
N ASN A 65 4.28 5.33 5.43
CA ASN A 65 3.87 4.85 6.75
C ASN A 65 2.39 4.45 6.71
N ILE A 66 2.10 3.16 6.88
CA ILE A 66 0.75 2.60 6.77
C ILE A 66 0.25 2.30 8.18
N ARG A 67 -0.94 2.82 8.51
CA ARG A 67 -1.56 2.59 9.81
C ARG A 67 -1.86 1.10 10.01
N ALA A 68 -1.75 0.65 11.26
CA ALA A 68 -1.93 -0.76 11.62
C ALA A 68 -3.32 -1.32 11.29
N ASP A 69 -4.38 -0.51 11.38
CA ASP A 69 -5.76 -0.90 11.07
C ASP A 69 -5.97 -1.16 9.58
N VAL A 70 -5.46 -0.27 8.72
CA VAL A 70 -5.39 -0.46 7.27
C VAL A 70 -4.62 -1.73 6.95
N TRP A 71 -3.53 -1.97 7.68
CA TRP A 71 -2.71 -3.15 7.51
C TRP A 71 -3.51 -4.44 7.78
N ARG A 72 -4.16 -4.51 8.94
CA ARG A 72 -5.01 -5.64 9.35
C ARG A 72 -6.15 -5.91 8.37
N TYR A 73 -6.78 -4.85 7.85
CA TYR A 73 -7.81 -5.01 6.82
C TYR A 73 -7.27 -5.70 5.58
N CYS A 74 -6.13 -5.22 5.04
CA CYS A 74 -5.53 -5.81 3.85
C CYS A 74 -5.05 -7.25 4.08
N GLU A 75 -4.51 -7.56 5.25
CA GLU A 75 -4.14 -8.93 5.63
C GLU A 75 -5.35 -9.87 5.67
N ALA A 76 -6.46 -9.42 6.28
CA ALA A 76 -7.71 -10.18 6.29
C ALA A 76 -8.24 -10.42 4.87
N VAL A 77 -8.21 -9.39 4.01
CA VAL A 77 -8.61 -9.52 2.60
C VAL A 77 -7.70 -10.50 1.86
N ALA A 78 -6.38 -10.41 2.05
CA ALA A 78 -5.42 -11.28 1.39
C ALA A 78 -5.59 -12.76 1.81
N ASN A 79 -5.85 -13.02 3.09
CA ASN A 79 -6.12 -14.37 3.60
C ASN A 79 -7.42 -14.97 3.05
N ARG A 80 -8.46 -14.15 2.83
CA ARG A 80 -9.74 -14.61 2.26
C ARG A 80 -9.68 -14.83 0.75
N ARG A 81 -8.69 -14.27 0.06
CA ARG A 81 -8.59 -14.27 -1.41
C ARG A 81 -7.21 -14.74 -1.86
N PRO A 82 -6.94 -16.05 -1.94
CA PRO A 82 -5.65 -16.55 -2.37
C PRO A 82 -5.44 -16.33 -3.87
N ASP A 83 -4.93 -15.15 -4.23
CA ASP A 83 -4.45 -14.83 -5.58
C ASP A 83 -2.98 -14.37 -5.55
N VAL A 84 -2.40 -14.11 -6.72
CA VAL A 84 -0.98 -13.73 -6.84
C VAL A 84 -0.66 -12.42 -6.10
N VAL A 85 -1.58 -11.46 -6.07
CA VAL A 85 -1.40 -10.17 -5.39
C VAL A 85 -1.48 -10.37 -3.88
N SER A 86 -2.49 -11.11 -3.40
CA SER A 86 -2.64 -11.43 -1.98
C SER A 86 -1.42 -12.16 -1.41
N ARG A 87 -0.89 -13.15 -2.15
CA ARG A 87 0.34 -13.86 -1.77
C ARG A 87 1.55 -12.93 -1.68
N ALA A 88 1.72 -12.04 -2.65
CA ALA A 88 2.80 -11.07 -2.63
C ALA A 88 2.69 -10.11 -1.43
N ILE A 89 1.48 -9.64 -1.10
CA ILE A 89 1.22 -8.79 0.07
C ILE A 89 1.60 -9.51 1.37
N LEU A 90 1.14 -10.75 1.57
CA LEU A 90 1.44 -11.52 2.78
C LEU A 90 2.95 -11.77 2.91
N ALA A 91 3.64 -12.04 1.80
CA ALA A 91 5.10 -12.20 1.78
C ALA A 91 5.86 -10.92 2.18
N MET A 92 5.36 -9.74 1.81
CA MET A 92 5.98 -8.45 2.17
C MET A 92 5.77 -8.05 3.63
N ARG A 93 4.76 -8.62 4.32
CA ARG A 93 4.46 -8.33 5.73
C ARG A 93 5.37 -9.10 6.68
N LEU A 94 5.81 -10.28 6.27
CA LEU A 94 6.71 -11.10 7.07
C LEU A 94 8.00 -10.29 7.33
N PRO A 95 8.42 -10.12 8.59
CA PRO A 95 9.77 -9.66 8.84
C PRO A 95 10.69 -10.66 8.13
N ALA A 96 11.71 -10.15 7.43
CA ALA A 96 12.82 -10.98 6.99
C ALA A 96 13.20 -11.84 8.19
N ALA A 97 13.03 -13.16 8.05
CA ALA A 97 13.18 -14.11 9.15
C ALA A 97 14.43 -13.71 9.91
N THR A 98 14.27 -13.46 11.21
CA THR A 98 15.37 -13.20 12.12
C THR A 98 16.41 -14.27 11.85
N ASN A 99 17.52 -13.87 11.22
CA ASN A 99 18.68 -14.74 11.09
C ASN A 99 19.03 -15.15 12.51
N THR A 100 18.70 -16.40 12.83
CA THR A 100 18.97 -17.05 14.09
C THR A 100 20.43 -16.81 14.43
N THR A 101 20.58 -16.15 15.57
CA THR A 101 21.81 -16.01 16.35
C THR A 101 22.57 -17.33 16.45
N GLU A 102 23.89 -17.19 16.52
CA GLU A 102 24.82 -18.11 17.20
C GLU A 102 25.23 -19.38 16.44
N GLN A 103 26.16 -19.21 15.50
CA GLN A 103 27.16 -20.23 15.24
C GLN A 103 28.25 -20.14 16.32
N THR A 104 27.99 -20.82 17.44
CA THR A 104 29.01 -21.23 18.41
C THR A 104 29.91 -22.27 17.74
N ARG A 105 31.15 -21.91 17.40
CA ARG A 105 32.34 -22.73 17.67
C ARG A 105 33.64 -21.99 17.43
#